data_AF-A0A1M3CYY7-F1
#
_entry.id   AF-A0A1M3CYY7-F1
#
_cell.length_a   1.000
_cell.length_b   1.000
_cell.length_c   1.000
_cell.angle_alpha   90.00
_cell.angle_beta   90.00
_cell.angle_gamma   90.00
#
_symmetry.space_group_name_H-M   'P 1'
#
loop_
_entity.id
_entity.type
_entity.pdbx_description
1 polymer ?
#
loop_
_entity_poly.entity_id
_entity_poly.type
_entity_poly.pdbx_seq_one_letter_code
_entity_poly.pdbx_strand_id
1 'polypeptide(L)'
;MDSLRNFIDENRESFNTSELRSGHKERFLKRLKDQKTESHTKFIIMPQWARMAVASVVVILMAIPIFVNQRFSQMESGEYFTQLLENQSDRIEKLANTLDPETQYNVKSTLRQLTEDPIPLVQQLPNSISRKERREIVKGYYNNKLEGAERLETYVKSLVE
;
A
#
# COMPACT_ATOMS: atom_id res chain seq x y z
N MET A 1 32.22 14.00 -38.41
CA MET A 1 32.92 12.93 -37.64
C MET A 1 34.05 12.30 -38.47
N ASP A 2 34.17 12.60 -39.77
CA ASP A 2 35.13 11.94 -40.67
C ASP A 2 36.57 12.46 -40.60
N SER A 3 36.78 13.70 -40.11
CA SER A 3 38.12 14.31 -40.06
C SER A 3 39.08 13.59 -39.10
N LEU A 4 38.57 13.11 -37.97
CA LEU A 4 39.38 12.44 -36.95
C LEU A 4 39.72 11.01 -37.37
N ARG A 5 38.80 10.36 -38.09
CA ARG A 5 38.99 9.01 -38.61
C ARG A 5 40.03 8.99 -39.72
N ASN A 6 39.93 9.92 -40.67
CA ASN A 6 40.92 10.06 -41.75
C ASN A 6 42.31 10.40 -41.20
N PHE A 7 42.39 11.28 -40.19
CA PHE A 7 43.67 11.59 -39.54
C PHE A 7 44.33 10.38 -38.87
N ILE A 8 43.54 9.52 -38.21
CA ILE A 8 44.05 8.29 -37.59
C ILE A 8 44.52 7.29 -38.65
N ASP A 9 43.76 7.15 -39.73
CA ASP A 9 44.09 6.21 -40.81
C ASP A 9 45.36 6.64 -41.57
N GLU A 10 45.53 7.94 -41.83
CA GLU A 10 46.72 8.51 -42.48
C GLU A 10 47.98 8.44 -41.61
N ASN A 11 47.85 8.46 -40.28
CA ASN A 11 48.96 8.45 -39.33
C ASN A 11 49.13 7.11 -38.61
N ARG A 12 48.49 6.04 -39.10
CA ARG A 12 48.40 4.72 -38.44
C ARG A 12 49.76 4.13 -38.04
N GLU A 13 50.78 4.31 -38.88
CA GLU A 13 52.13 3.82 -38.63
C GLU A 13 52.77 4.50 -37.41
N SER A 14 52.46 5.79 -37.16
CA SER A 14 53.00 6.51 -36.00
C SER A 14 52.45 5.99 -34.67
N PHE A 15 51.27 5.34 -34.67
CA PHE A 15 50.67 4.72 -33.48
C PHE A 15 51.19 3.29 -33.21
N ASN A 16 51.81 2.64 -34.20
CA ASN A 16 52.27 1.25 -34.12
C ASN A 16 53.78 1.11 -33.88
N THR A 17 54.49 2.20 -33.57
CA THR A 17 55.95 2.26 -33.46
C THR A 17 56.54 1.73 -32.15
N SER A 18 55.71 1.32 -31.18
CA SER A 18 56.21 0.76 -29.93
C SER A 18 56.19 -0.76 -29.96
N GLU A 19 57.37 -1.38 -29.81
CA GLU A 19 57.45 -2.82 -29.55
C GLU A 19 56.61 -3.14 -28.31
N LEU A 20 55.68 -4.08 -28.48
CA LEU A 20 54.83 -4.54 -27.37
C LEU A 20 55.73 -5.05 -26.25
N ARG A 21 55.56 -4.51 -25.03
CA ARG A 21 56.28 -4.97 -23.83
C ARG A 21 56.32 -6.50 -23.78
N SER A 22 57.51 -7.08 -23.63
CA SER A 22 57.74 -8.53 -23.57
C SER A 22 56.77 -9.23 -22.61
N GLY A 23 56.21 -10.36 -23.04
CA GLY A 23 55.18 -11.10 -22.31
C GLY A 23 53.75 -10.55 -22.42
N HIS A 24 53.49 -9.60 -23.34
CA HIS A 24 52.12 -9.12 -23.63
C HIS A 24 51.18 -10.26 -24.05
N LYS A 25 51.64 -11.18 -24.92
CA LYS A 25 50.87 -12.34 -25.39
C LYS A 25 50.52 -13.29 -24.24
N GLU A 26 51.45 -13.57 -23.34
CA GLU A 26 51.20 -14.41 -22.16
C GLU A 26 50.20 -13.77 -21.21
N ARG A 27 50.32 -12.45 -20.96
CA ARG A 27 49.37 -11.69 -20.14
C ARG A 27 47.97 -11.67 -20.75
N PHE A 28 47.87 -11.54 -22.07
CA PHE A 28 46.60 -11.59 -22.79
C PHE A 28 45.97 -12.99 -22.71
N LEU A 29 46.74 -14.04 -22.96
CA LEU A 29 46.27 -15.42 -22.86
C LEU A 29 45.87 -15.80 -21.44
N LYS A 30 46.59 -15.29 -20.42
CA LYS A 30 46.23 -15.47 -19.01
C LYS A 30 44.88 -14.82 -18.70
N ARG A 31 44.66 -13.57 -19.11
CA ARG A 31 43.37 -12.88 -18.95
C ARG A 31 42.22 -13.63 -19.63
N LEU A 32 42.43 -14.16 -20.85
CA LEU A 32 41.42 -14.95 -21.55
C LEU A 32 41.07 -16.27 -20.83
N LYS A 33 42.06 -16.92 -20.21
CA LYS A 33 41.83 -18.12 -19.41
C LYS A 33 41.06 -17.78 -18.14
N ASP A 34 41.51 -16.78 -17.40
CA ASP A 34 40.88 -16.33 -16.15
C ASP A 34 39.40 -15.95 -16.40
N GLN A 35 39.12 -15.24 -17.50
CA GLN A 35 37.76 -14.83 -17.89
C GLN A 35 36.85 -16.01 -18.28
N LYS A 36 37.40 -17.10 -18.86
CA LYS A 36 36.63 -18.33 -19.13
C LYS A 36 36.31 -19.12 -17.86
N THR A 37 37.19 -19.09 -16.87
CA THR A 37 36.98 -19.75 -15.56
C THR A 37 36.05 -18.98 -14.63
N GLU A 38 35.84 -17.67 -14.82
CA GLU A 38 34.94 -16.89 -13.95
C GLU A 38 33.46 -16.96 -14.33
N SER A 39 33.09 -17.69 -15.39
CA SER A 39 31.70 -18.03 -15.71
C SER A 39 31.16 -19.19 -14.85
N HIS A 40 31.62 -19.33 -13.61
CA HIS A 40 30.91 -20.12 -12.63
C HIS A 40 29.89 -19.20 -11.97
N THR A 41 28.63 -19.32 -12.36
CA THR A 41 27.50 -18.83 -11.54
C THR A 41 27.73 -19.38 -10.14
N LYS A 42 28.21 -18.53 -9.22
CA LYS A 42 28.44 -18.91 -7.83
C LYS A 42 27.07 -19.21 -7.24
N PHE A 43 26.72 -20.50 -7.15
CA PHE A 43 25.56 -20.94 -6.40
C PHE A 43 25.83 -20.60 -4.94
N ILE A 44 25.25 -19.50 -4.48
CA ILE A 44 25.28 -19.15 -3.06
C ILE A 44 24.41 -20.19 -2.37
N ILE A 45 25.04 -21.11 -1.63
CA ILE A 45 24.34 -22.08 -0.79
C ILE A 45 23.75 -21.28 0.38
N MET A 46 22.54 -20.80 0.19
CA MET A 46 21.83 -20.03 1.20
C MET A 46 21.41 -20.96 2.34
N PRO A 47 21.74 -20.64 3.61
CA PRO A 47 21.35 -21.47 4.75
C PRO A 47 19.83 -21.47 4.94
N GLN A 48 19.28 -22.52 5.57
CA GLN A 48 17.84 -22.77 5.62
C GLN A 48 17.03 -21.60 6.23
N TRP A 49 17.54 -20.95 7.28
CA TRP A 49 16.90 -19.79 7.89
C TRP A 49 16.75 -18.61 6.92
N ALA A 50 17.74 -18.42 6.05
CA ALA A 50 17.73 -17.35 5.06
C ALA A 50 16.74 -17.68 3.91
N ARG A 51 16.59 -18.96 3.53
CA ARG A 51 15.53 -19.39 2.60
C ARG A 51 14.12 -19.15 3.17
N MET A 52 13.93 -19.41 4.46
CA MET A 52 12.65 -19.16 5.15
C MET A 52 12.33 -17.65 5.20
N ALA A 53 13.34 -16.80 5.45
CA ALA A 53 13.16 -15.34 5.43
C ALA A 53 12.78 -14.82 4.03
N VAL A 54 13.39 -15.35 2.96
CA VAL A 54 13.00 -14.99 1.59
C VAL A 54 11.59 -15.49 1.27
N ALA A 55 11.26 -16.72 1.66
CA ALA A 55 9.93 -17.29 1.45
C ALA A 55 8.82 -16.48 2.15
N SER A 56 9.05 -16.03 3.39
CA SER A 56 8.06 -15.22 4.12
C SER A 56 7.84 -13.86 3.45
N VAL A 57 8.90 -13.20 2.97
CA VAL A 57 8.79 -11.94 2.22
C VAL A 57 7.97 -12.14 0.94
N VAL A 58 8.20 -13.24 0.21
CA VAL A 58 7.43 -13.55 -1.00
C VAL A 58 5.96 -13.77 -0.68
N VAL A 59 5.63 -14.52 0.37
CA VAL A 59 4.24 -14.75 0.81
C VAL A 59 3.56 -13.43 1.21
N ILE A 60 4.25 -12.58 1.96
CA ILE A 60 3.73 -11.26 2.36
C ILE A 60 3.47 -10.40 1.11
N LEU A 61 4.41 -10.33 0.17
CA LEU A 61 4.24 -9.57 -1.07
C LEU A 61 3.05 -10.05 -1.91
N MET A 62 2.76 -11.35 -1.92
CA MET A 62 1.57 -11.89 -2.58
C MET A 62 0.27 -11.57 -1.83
N ALA A 63 0.31 -11.51 -0.50
CA ALA A 63 -0.86 -11.26 0.33
C ALA A 63 -1.29 -9.78 0.38
N ILE A 64 -0.33 -8.84 0.33
CA ILE A 64 -0.60 -7.38 0.36
C ILE A 64 -1.67 -6.94 -0.64
N PRO A 65 -1.58 -7.24 -1.95
CA PRO A 65 -2.56 -6.75 -2.92
C PRO A 65 -3.98 -7.30 -2.66
N ILE A 66 -4.09 -8.55 -2.18
CA ILE A 66 -5.39 -9.15 -1.82
C ILE A 66 -6.00 -8.37 -0.65
N PHE A 67 -5.22 -8.15 0.40
CA PHE A 67 -5.68 -7.48 1.62
C PHE A 67 -6.04 -6.01 1.36
N VAL A 68 -5.23 -5.31 0.57
CA VAL A 68 -5.46 -3.91 0.17
C VAL A 68 -6.71 -3.81 -0.71
N ASN A 69 -6.90 -4.72 -1.66
CA ASN A 69 -8.08 -4.72 -2.52
C ASN A 69 -9.36 -5.03 -1.72
N GLN A 70 -9.30 -5.94 -0.75
CA GLN A 70 -10.42 -6.24 0.14
C GLN A 70 -10.79 -5.03 1.02
N ARG A 71 -9.80 -4.36 1.63
CA ARG A 71 -10.00 -3.09 2.36
C ARG A 71 -10.66 -2.03 1.49
N PHE A 72 -10.20 -1.89 0.26
CA PHE A 72 -10.76 -0.92 -0.68
C PHE A 72 -12.19 -1.25 -1.11
N SER A 73 -12.51 -2.54 -1.28
CA SER A 73 -13.87 -3.01 -1.53
C SER A 73 -14.80 -2.76 -0.34
N GLN A 74 -14.31 -2.95 0.89
CA GLN A 74 -15.07 -2.66 2.12
C GLN A 74 -15.33 -1.16 2.30
N MET A 75 -14.38 -0.31 1.91
CA MET A 75 -14.58 1.15 1.92
C MET A 75 -15.54 1.60 0.82
N GLU A 76 -15.56 0.93 -0.32
CA GLU A 76 -16.49 1.23 -1.43
C GLU A 76 -17.93 0.78 -1.12
N SER A 77 -18.08 -0.35 -0.42
CA SER A 77 -19.38 -0.89 0.01
C SER A 77 -19.93 -0.23 1.28
N GLY A 78 -19.15 0.59 1.97
CA GLY A 78 -19.56 1.24 3.21
C GLY A 78 -19.55 0.34 4.45
N GLU A 79 -19.36 -0.98 4.30
CA GLU A 79 -19.39 -1.98 5.38
C GLU A 79 -18.43 -1.64 6.52
N TYR A 80 -17.23 -1.16 6.18
CA TYR A 80 -16.23 -0.76 7.16
C TYR A 80 -16.76 0.36 8.08
N PHE A 81 -17.43 1.35 7.49
CA PHE A 81 -17.93 2.50 8.22
C PHE A 81 -19.21 2.19 8.99
N THR A 82 -20.09 1.37 8.44
CA THR A 82 -21.30 0.92 9.15
C THR A 82 -20.93 0.14 10.40
N GLN A 83 -19.91 -0.74 10.33
CA GLN A 83 -19.42 -1.46 11.50
C GLN A 83 -18.82 -0.52 12.55
N LEU A 84 -18.10 0.52 12.13
CA LEU A 84 -17.55 1.52 13.07
C LEU A 84 -18.68 2.28 13.78
N LEU A 85 -19.69 2.69 13.01
CA LEU A 85 -20.85 3.42 13.52
C LEU A 85 -21.72 2.56 14.44
N GLU A 86 -21.88 1.28 14.14
CA GLU A 86 -22.58 0.30 14.98
C GLU A 86 -21.88 0.14 16.34
N ASN A 87 -20.57 -0.11 16.34
CA ASN A 87 -19.79 -0.20 17.58
C ASN A 87 -19.90 1.06 18.44
N GLN A 88 -19.95 2.24 17.81
CA GLN A 88 -20.11 3.50 18.52
C GLN A 88 -21.53 3.68 19.06
N SER A 89 -22.53 3.29 18.28
CA SER A 89 -23.94 3.30 18.67
C SER A 89 -24.20 2.44 19.89
N ASP A 90 -23.64 1.23 19.93
CA ASP A 90 -23.71 0.33 21.08
C ASP A 90 -23.15 0.94 22.36
N ARG A 91 -22.06 1.71 22.25
CA ARG A 91 -21.45 2.40 23.39
C ARG A 91 -22.36 3.51 23.90
N ILE A 92 -22.91 4.32 23.00
CA ILE A 92 -23.83 5.40 23.34
C ILE A 92 -25.09 4.82 23.98
N GLU A 93 -25.63 3.72 23.45
CA GLU A 93 -26.84 3.10 23.99
C GLU A 93 -26.61 2.54 25.41
N LYS A 94 -25.45 1.91 25.65
CA LYS A 94 -25.07 1.44 27.00
C LYS A 94 -25.01 2.58 28.00
N LEU A 95 -24.45 3.73 27.62
CA LEU A 95 -24.41 4.92 28.47
C LEU A 95 -25.81 5.53 28.65
N ALA A 96 -26.61 5.57 27.59
CA ALA A 96 -27.98 6.12 27.66
C ALA A 96 -28.88 5.33 28.61
N ASN A 97 -28.65 4.02 28.77
CA ASN A 97 -29.43 3.17 29.66
C ASN A 97 -29.25 3.48 31.15
N THR A 98 -28.26 4.29 31.54
CA THR A 98 -28.08 4.74 32.94
C THR A 98 -28.74 6.08 33.23
N LEU A 99 -29.29 6.74 32.22
CA LEU A 99 -29.93 8.06 32.34
C LEU A 99 -31.40 7.94 32.78
N ASP A 100 -32.00 9.07 33.14
CA ASP A 100 -33.43 9.15 33.36
C ASP A 100 -34.22 8.83 32.07
N PRO A 101 -35.49 8.37 32.17
CA PRO A 101 -36.26 7.91 31.01
C PRO A 101 -36.46 8.95 29.91
N GLU A 102 -36.57 10.24 30.26
CA GLU A 102 -36.77 11.31 29.28
C GLU A 102 -35.48 11.57 28.50
N THR A 103 -34.37 11.73 29.21
CA THR A 103 -33.05 11.93 28.59
C THR A 103 -32.63 10.70 27.78
N GLN A 104 -32.87 9.49 28.30
CA GLN A 104 -32.62 8.24 27.57
C GLN A 104 -33.39 8.21 26.23
N TYR A 105 -34.67 8.58 26.23
CA TYR A 105 -35.48 8.62 25.02
C TYR A 105 -34.92 9.62 23.99
N ASN A 106 -34.57 10.83 24.45
CA ASN A 106 -34.02 11.87 23.59
C ASN A 106 -32.68 11.45 22.95
N VAL A 107 -31.80 10.84 23.74
CA VAL A 107 -30.50 10.33 23.28
C VAL A 107 -30.70 9.21 22.26
N LYS A 108 -31.54 8.21 22.57
CA LYS A 108 -31.80 7.09 21.65
C LYS A 108 -32.46 7.54 20.34
N SER A 109 -33.42 8.47 20.42
CA SER A 109 -34.05 9.05 19.23
C SER A 109 -33.03 9.81 18.36
N THR A 110 -32.16 10.60 18.98
CA THR A 110 -31.11 11.34 18.26
C THR A 110 -30.09 10.39 17.63
N LEU A 111 -29.66 9.35 18.37
CA LEU A 111 -28.79 8.31 17.85
C LEU A 111 -29.40 7.63 16.63
N ARG A 112 -30.69 7.28 16.72
CA ARG A 112 -31.44 6.66 15.63
C ARG A 112 -31.48 7.54 14.38
N GLN A 113 -31.74 8.84 14.55
CA GLN A 113 -31.73 9.80 13.43
C GLN A 113 -30.36 9.95 12.78
N LEU A 114 -29.28 9.78 13.54
CA LEU A 114 -27.92 9.84 13.03
C LEU A 114 -27.52 8.57 12.28
N THR A 115 -27.99 7.40 12.73
CA THR A 115 -27.47 6.10 12.27
C THR A 115 -28.38 5.41 11.26
N GLU A 116 -29.71 5.50 11.42
CA GLU A 116 -30.67 4.83 10.54
C GLU A 116 -30.93 5.66 9.28
N ASP A 117 -30.63 5.06 8.14
CA ASP A 117 -31.03 5.57 6.84
C ASP A 117 -32.14 4.68 6.26
N PRO A 118 -33.23 5.24 5.72
CA PRO A 118 -34.27 4.45 5.06
C PRO A 118 -33.75 3.63 3.88
N ILE A 119 -32.72 4.16 3.19
CA ILE A 119 -32.01 3.52 2.09
C ILE A 119 -30.51 3.75 2.32
N PRO A 120 -29.66 2.72 2.38
CA PRO A 120 -28.21 2.90 2.54
C PRO A 120 -27.60 3.74 1.41
N LEU A 121 -26.69 4.67 1.74
CA LEU A 121 -26.06 5.57 0.75
C LEU A 121 -25.51 4.82 -0.46
N VAL A 122 -24.84 3.69 -0.25
CA VAL A 122 -24.17 2.91 -1.31
C VAL A 122 -25.14 2.46 -2.40
N GLN A 123 -26.41 2.23 -2.04
CA GLN A 123 -27.48 1.86 -2.97
C GLN A 123 -28.03 3.07 -3.74
N GLN A 124 -27.86 4.28 -3.20
CA GLN A 124 -28.29 5.53 -3.84
C GLN A 124 -27.27 6.01 -4.89
N LEU A 125 -26.02 5.54 -4.83
CA LEU A 125 -24.95 5.99 -5.71
C LEU A 125 -25.06 5.37 -7.11
N PRO A 126 -25.04 6.18 -8.19
CA PRO A 126 -25.17 5.69 -9.55
C PRO A 126 -23.98 4.80 -9.94
N ASN A 127 -24.22 3.80 -10.80
CA ASN A 127 -23.16 2.87 -11.24
C ASN A 127 -22.15 3.51 -12.23
N SER A 128 -22.42 4.73 -12.69
CA SER A 128 -21.60 5.46 -13.67
C SER A 128 -20.40 6.19 -13.05
N ILE A 129 -20.33 6.35 -11.72
CA ILE A 129 -19.21 7.04 -11.06
C ILE A 129 -17.98 6.12 -10.93
N SER A 130 -16.80 6.74 -10.90
CA SER A 130 -15.56 5.99 -10.71
C SER A 130 -15.49 5.38 -9.29
N ARG A 131 -14.79 4.24 -9.13
CA ARG A 131 -14.59 3.61 -7.81
C ARG A 131 -13.93 4.56 -6.79
N LYS A 132 -13.04 5.43 -7.26
CA LYS A 132 -12.37 6.42 -6.42
C LYS A 132 -13.38 7.44 -5.89
N GLU A 133 -14.20 7.98 -6.76
CA GLU A 133 -15.23 8.96 -6.41
C GLU A 133 -16.31 8.36 -5.50
N ARG A 134 -16.77 7.14 -5.80
CA ARG A 134 -17.66 6.37 -4.92
C ARG A 134 -17.10 6.27 -3.50
N ARG A 135 -15.83 5.93 -3.36
CA ARG A 135 -15.16 5.81 -2.06
C ARG A 135 -15.09 7.14 -1.31
N GLU A 136 -14.74 8.24 -1.98
CA GLU A 136 -14.68 9.56 -1.34
C GLU A 136 -16.06 10.00 -0.85
N ILE A 137 -17.12 9.76 -1.64
CA ILE A 137 -18.50 10.07 -1.24
C ILE A 137 -18.92 9.24 -0.02
N VAL A 138 -18.72 7.91 -0.08
CA VAL A 138 -19.04 7.00 1.03
C VAL A 138 -18.29 7.40 2.30
N LYS A 139 -16.98 7.64 2.19
CA LYS A 139 -16.13 8.06 3.31
C LYS A 139 -16.61 9.38 3.92
N GLY A 140 -16.84 10.41 3.09
CA GLY A 140 -17.27 11.72 3.58
C GLY A 140 -18.60 11.64 4.32
N TYR A 141 -19.56 10.91 3.78
CA TYR A 141 -20.86 10.70 4.40
C TYR A 141 -20.79 10.02 5.77
N TYR A 142 -20.10 8.89 5.85
CA TYR A 142 -20.01 8.17 7.11
C TYR A 142 -19.12 8.87 8.14
N ASN A 143 -18.07 9.58 7.71
CA ASN A 143 -17.28 10.40 8.63
C ASN A 143 -18.14 11.47 9.32
N ASN A 144 -19.07 12.11 8.60
CA ASN A 144 -19.99 13.07 9.21
C ASN A 144 -20.92 12.40 10.24
N LYS A 145 -21.42 11.19 9.95
CA LYS A 145 -22.23 10.42 10.91
C LYS A 145 -21.43 10.03 12.16
N LEU A 146 -20.19 9.58 11.98
CA LEU A 146 -19.28 9.22 13.06
C LEU A 146 -18.94 10.42 13.95
N GLU A 147 -18.67 11.58 13.35
CA GLU A 147 -18.44 12.82 14.10
C GLU A 147 -19.70 13.23 14.89
N GLY A 148 -20.88 13.10 14.29
CA GLY A 148 -22.15 13.33 14.98
C GLY A 148 -22.34 12.38 16.17
N ALA A 149 -22.06 11.09 15.98
CA ALA A 149 -22.11 10.09 17.04
C ALA A 149 -21.06 10.36 18.14
N GLU A 150 -19.87 10.86 17.79
CA GLU A 150 -18.82 11.20 18.77
C GLU A 150 -19.23 12.37 19.65
N ARG A 151 -19.84 13.40 19.06
CA ARG A 151 -20.40 14.53 19.80
C ARG A 151 -21.53 14.08 20.72
N LEU A 152 -22.42 13.19 20.23
CA LEU A 152 -23.48 12.62 21.04
C LEU A 152 -22.92 11.78 22.20
N GLU A 153 -21.91 10.94 21.96
CA GLU A 153 -21.24 10.16 23.00
C GLU A 153 -20.64 11.07 24.09
N THR A 154 -19.98 12.15 23.67
CA THR A 154 -19.39 13.14 24.59
C THR A 154 -20.47 13.81 25.43
N TYR A 155 -21.59 14.22 24.81
CA TYR A 155 -22.73 14.77 25.53
C TYR A 155 -23.30 13.79 26.55
N VAL A 156 -23.54 12.54 26.14
CA VAL A 156 -24.08 11.50 27.04
C VAL A 156 -23.16 11.25 28.23
N LYS A 157 -21.84 11.19 28.01
CA LYS A 157 -20.87 11.06 29.12
C LYS A 157 -20.99 12.19 30.14
N SER A 158 -21.17 13.44 29.67
CA SER A 158 -21.34 14.59 30.56
C SER A 158 -22.64 14.59 31.39
N LEU A 159 -23.59 13.71 31.06
CA LEU A 159 -24.84 13.52 31.82
C LEU A 159 -24.73 12.37 32.83
N VAL A 160 -23.77 11.47 32.64
CA VAL A 160 -23.52 10.33 33.54
C VAL A 160 -22.53 10.71 34.65
N GLU A 161 -21.60 11.62 34.36
CA GLU A 161 -20.68 12.26 35.33
C GLU A 161 -21.40 13.26 36.25
#